data_AF-A0A7V5HXZ6-F1
#
_entry.id   AF-A0A7V5HXZ6-F1
#
_cell.length_a   1.000
_cell.length_b   1.000
_cell.length_c   1.000
_cell.angle_alpha   90.00
_cell.angle_beta   90.00
_cell.angle_gamma   90.00
#
_symmetry.space_group_name_H-M   'P 1'
#
loop_
_entity.id
_entity.type
_entity.pdbx_description
1 polymer ?
#
loop_
_entity_poly.entity_id
_entity_poly.type
_entity_poly.pdbx_seq_one_letter_code
_entity_poly.pdbx_strand_id
1 'polypeptide(L)'
;AIPTTAGTGSETTPYSVFTNKKILRKDAINSPYTFPKVAIVDPVLTKSMSPQLTADTGFDALAHAIEAYISTSANPLSDTLSMKAISLISKSLVRTTRNGEDLEARSNMALASSLAGMAIAQAGVVAGHGFGMSIGGILDTSHGRTVGVLLPHIMRCNLSESSTKIAQLTICFGLTSTGNAFDDAQRVIEAVERIMKEVNFPLRLKDIGVKREDIPKIAQDCIDRPDMTNNPRKFNLEEAQEFLESIL
;
A
#
# COMPACT_ATOMS: atom_id res chain seq x y z
N ALA A 1 -21.66 -3.10 -1.02
CA ALA A 1 -20.57 -2.80 -1.96
C ALA A 1 -20.23 -4.06 -2.74
N ILE A 2 -19.95 -3.94 -4.04
CA ILE A 2 -19.59 -5.06 -4.93
C ILE A 2 -18.31 -4.61 -5.67
N PRO A 3 -17.11 -4.85 -5.12
CA PRO A 3 -15.88 -4.38 -5.74
C PRO A 3 -15.62 -5.11 -7.05
N THR A 4 -15.17 -4.35 -8.06
CA THR A 4 -14.71 -4.87 -9.36
C THR A 4 -13.19 -4.75 -9.51
N THR A 5 -12.50 -4.36 -8.44
CA THR A 5 -11.05 -4.24 -8.36
C THR A 5 -10.54 -4.95 -7.11
N ALA A 6 -9.41 -5.64 -7.22
CA ALA A 6 -8.71 -6.23 -6.08
C ALA A 6 -7.55 -5.32 -5.64
N GLY A 7 -7.86 -4.29 -4.85
CA GLY A 7 -6.86 -3.36 -4.29
C GLY A 7 -7.35 -2.58 -3.08
N THR A 8 -8.31 -1.70 -3.31
CA THR A 8 -8.70 -0.66 -2.33
C THR A 8 -9.26 -1.21 -1.03
N GLY A 9 -9.91 -2.38 -1.06
CA GLY A 9 -10.60 -2.95 0.10
C GLY A 9 -11.70 -2.06 0.67
N SER A 10 -12.13 -1.02 -0.06
CA SER A 10 -13.07 -0.01 0.46
C SER A 10 -14.41 -0.62 0.90
N GLU A 11 -14.78 -1.78 0.36
CA GLU A 11 -15.96 -2.53 0.76
C GLU A 11 -15.90 -3.03 2.22
N THR A 12 -14.72 -3.04 2.85
CA THR A 12 -14.49 -3.49 4.23
C THR A 12 -13.95 -2.39 5.15
N THR A 13 -14.03 -1.12 4.75
CA THR A 13 -13.47 0.02 5.52
C THR A 13 -14.51 1.06 5.92
N PRO A 14 -14.25 1.87 6.96
CA PRO A 14 -15.05 3.05 7.30
C PRO A 14 -14.63 4.30 6.51
N TYR A 15 -13.73 4.19 5.54
CA TYR A 15 -13.13 5.35 4.88
C TYR A 15 -13.88 5.72 3.60
N SER A 16 -14.13 7.01 3.41
CA SER A 16 -14.61 7.58 2.14
C SER A 16 -13.71 8.74 1.75
N VAL A 17 -12.91 8.54 0.70
CA VAL A 17 -11.90 9.50 0.25
C VAL A 17 -12.44 10.33 -0.91
N PHE A 18 -12.36 11.65 -0.80
CA PHE A 18 -12.83 12.61 -1.80
C PHE A 18 -11.69 13.52 -2.24
N THR A 19 -11.68 13.90 -3.51
CA THR A 19 -10.73 14.89 -4.04
C THR A 19 -11.40 16.24 -4.15
N ASN A 20 -10.92 17.24 -3.42
CA ASN A 20 -11.33 18.62 -3.57
C ASN A 20 -10.48 19.30 -4.64
N LYS A 21 -10.99 19.32 -5.87
CA LYS A 21 -10.31 19.92 -7.04
C LYS A 21 -10.04 21.42 -6.91
N LYS A 22 -10.71 22.15 -6.01
CA LYS A 22 -10.45 23.59 -5.82
C LYS A 22 -9.15 23.86 -5.07
N ILE A 23 -8.79 22.98 -4.14
CA ILE A 23 -7.57 23.10 -3.33
C ILE A 23 -6.54 22.01 -3.64
N LEU A 24 -6.85 21.12 -4.60
CA LEU A 24 -6.00 20.00 -5.05
C LEU A 24 -5.59 19.04 -3.91
N ARG A 25 -6.51 18.81 -2.96
CA ARG A 25 -6.31 17.96 -1.78
C ARG A 25 -7.24 16.76 -1.80
N LYS A 26 -6.74 15.59 -1.42
CA LYS A 26 -7.54 14.42 -1.08
C LYS A 26 -7.77 14.37 0.42
N ASP A 27 -9.03 14.28 0.84
CA ASP A 27 -9.45 14.19 2.24
C ASP A 27 -10.34 12.97 2.45
N ALA A 28 -10.33 12.44 3.68
CA ALA A 28 -11.07 11.23 4.04
C ALA A 28 -12.10 11.51 5.14
N ILE A 29 -13.30 10.97 4.98
CA ILE A 29 -14.26 10.80 6.06
C ILE A 29 -14.01 9.43 6.68
N ASN A 30 -13.78 9.39 7.99
CA ASN A 30 -13.72 8.18 8.78
C ASN A 30 -14.95 8.13 9.71
N SER A 31 -15.89 7.23 9.44
CA SER A 31 -17.11 7.11 10.22
C SER A 31 -17.56 5.65 10.34
N PRO A 32 -18.08 5.20 11.49
CA PRO A 32 -18.71 3.88 11.55
C PRO A 32 -19.95 3.77 10.64
N TYR A 33 -20.55 4.89 10.25
CA TYR A 33 -21.72 4.92 9.37
C TYR A 33 -21.41 4.79 7.88
N THR A 34 -20.14 4.88 7.49
CA THR A 34 -19.69 4.71 6.10
C THR A 34 -19.34 3.27 5.76
N PHE A 35 -19.34 2.35 6.74
CA PHE A 35 -19.23 0.92 6.46
C PHE A 35 -20.37 0.43 5.55
N PRO A 36 -20.06 -0.29 4.47
CA PRO A 36 -21.09 -0.98 3.70
C PRO A 36 -21.82 -2.01 4.55
N LYS A 37 -23.15 -2.05 4.45
CA LYS A 37 -23.97 -3.06 5.16
C LYS A 37 -23.64 -4.50 4.74
N VAL A 38 -23.25 -4.68 3.49
CA VAL A 38 -22.90 -5.97 2.88
C VAL A 38 -21.80 -5.73 1.85
N ALA A 39 -20.80 -6.61 1.82
CA ALA A 39 -19.79 -6.71 0.76
C ALA A 39 -19.97 -8.04 0.01
N ILE A 40 -20.05 -7.99 -1.32
CA ILE A 40 -20.11 -9.18 -2.19
C ILE A 40 -18.84 -9.19 -3.03
N VAL A 41 -17.89 -10.02 -2.66
CA VAL A 41 -16.57 -10.09 -3.30
C VAL A 41 -16.56 -11.28 -4.26
N ASP A 42 -16.86 -11.01 -5.53
CA ASP A 42 -16.85 -12.01 -6.61
C ASP A 42 -15.61 -11.81 -7.50
N PRO A 43 -14.64 -12.75 -7.50
CA PRO A 43 -13.42 -12.62 -8.30
C PRO A 43 -13.67 -12.59 -9.81
N VAL A 44 -14.80 -13.12 -10.31
CA VAL A 44 -15.16 -13.06 -11.73
C VAL A 44 -15.32 -11.62 -12.19
N LEU A 45 -15.80 -10.72 -11.32
CA LEU A 45 -15.99 -9.30 -11.62
C LEU A 45 -14.68 -8.52 -11.75
N THR A 46 -13.55 -9.13 -11.39
CA THR A 46 -12.22 -8.51 -11.49
C THR A 46 -11.47 -8.90 -12.77
N LYS A 47 -12.00 -9.85 -13.57
CA LYS A 47 -11.33 -10.38 -14.77
C LYS A 47 -11.11 -9.32 -15.85
N SER A 48 -11.99 -8.33 -15.95
CA SER A 48 -11.91 -7.24 -16.94
C SER A 48 -10.81 -6.22 -16.65
N MET A 49 -10.13 -6.30 -15.49
CA MET A 49 -9.01 -5.42 -15.18
C MET A 49 -7.84 -5.68 -16.13
N SER A 50 -7.31 -4.61 -16.73
CA SER A 50 -6.07 -4.68 -17.52
C SER A 50 -4.89 -5.15 -16.66
N PRO A 51 -3.79 -5.65 -17.26
CA PRO A 51 -2.58 -5.97 -16.52
C PRO A 51 -2.06 -4.79 -15.68
N GLN A 52 -2.06 -3.58 -16.26
CA GLN A 52 -1.64 -2.38 -15.54
C GLN A 52 -2.53 -2.07 -14.34
N LEU A 53 -3.86 -2.11 -14.51
CA LEU A 53 -4.78 -1.87 -13.40
C LEU A 53 -4.63 -2.96 -12.32
N THR A 54 -4.39 -4.21 -12.72
CA THR A 54 -4.14 -5.33 -11.80
C THR A 54 -2.87 -5.14 -10.98
N ALA A 55 -1.79 -4.66 -11.61
CA ALA A 55 -0.57 -4.32 -10.90
C ALA A 55 -0.79 -3.16 -9.93
N ASP A 56 -1.35 -2.04 -10.41
CA ASP A 56 -1.62 -0.84 -9.60
C ASP A 56 -2.47 -1.18 -8.36
N THR A 57 -3.60 -1.88 -8.53
CA THR A 57 -4.46 -2.23 -7.38
C THR A 57 -3.84 -3.32 -6.52
N GLY A 58 -3.07 -4.24 -7.08
CA GLY A 58 -2.39 -5.27 -6.29
C GLY A 58 -1.32 -4.70 -5.37
N PHE A 59 -0.57 -3.69 -5.83
CA PHE A 59 0.38 -2.97 -4.98
C PHE A 59 -0.30 -2.05 -3.96
N ASP A 60 -1.48 -1.52 -4.27
CA ASP A 60 -2.34 -0.84 -3.30
C ASP A 60 -2.70 -1.77 -2.12
N ALA A 61 -3.23 -2.97 -2.41
CA ALA A 61 -3.53 -3.97 -1.38
C ALA A 61 -2.29 -4.42 -0.61
N LEU A 62 -1.14 -4.56 -1.27
CA LEU A 62 0.11 -4.93 -0.61
C LEU A 62 0.59 -3.81 0.33
N ALA A 63 0.50 -2.56 -0.12
CA ALA A 63 0.83 -1.40 0.68
C ALA A 63 -0.10 -1.31 1.90
N HIS A 64 -1.42 -1.42 1.71
CA HIS A 64 -2.38 -1.50 2.82
C HIS A 64 -1.97 -2.54 3.87
N ALA A 65 -1.67 -3.77 3.45
CA ALA A 65 -1.34 -4.84 4.38
C ALA A 65 0.00 -4.61 5.09
N ILE A 66 1.05 -4.20 4.37
CA ILE A 66 2.36 -3.95 4.99
C ILE A 66 2.34 -2.71 5.89
N GLU A 67 1.68 -1.63 5.45
CA GLU A 67 1.57 -0.39 6.21
C GLU A 67 0.73 -0.58 7.47
N ALA A 68 -0.43 -1.26 7.39
CA ALA A 68 -1.20 -1.63 8.57
C ALA A 68 -0.40 -2.51 9.53
N TYR A 69 0.43 -3.40 9.01
CA TYR A 69 1.30 -4.25 9.81
C TYR A 69 2.36 -3.44 10.56
N ILE A 70 3.02 -2.49 9.92
CA ILE A 70 4.08 -1.71 10.59
C ILE A 70 3.55 -0.51 11.37
N SER A 71 2.30 -0.09 11.17
CA SER A 71 1.68 1.05 11.85
C SER A 71 1.88 1.04 13.37
N THR A 72 2.05 2.22 13.98
CA THR A 72 2.06 2.35 15.44
C THR A 72 0.71 2.01 16.10
N SER A 73 -0.36 1.93 15.29
CA SER A 73 -1.71 1.52 15.72
C SER A 73 -1.99 0.04 15.46
N ALA A 74 -0.98 -0.72 15.01
CA ALA A 74 -1.12 -2.15 14.76
C ALA A 74 -1.45 -2.94 16.04
N ASN A 75 -2.24 -3.99 15.88
CA ASN A 75 -2.71 -4.86 16.95
C ASN A 75 -2.78 -6.32 16.45
N PRO A 76 -2.97 -7.32 17.34
CA PRO A 76 -2.94 -8.73 16.93
C PRO A 76 -3.94 -9.10 15.82
N LEU A 77 -5.10 -8.42 15.76
CA LEU A 77 -6.09 -8.65 14.70
C LEU A 77 -5.60 -8.07 13.37
N SER A 78 -5.15 -6.81 13.34
CA SER A 78 -4.60 -6.20 12.11
C SER A 78 -3.39 -6.99 11.61
N ASP A 79 -2.56 -7.51 12.51
CA ASP A 79 -1.37 -8.28 12.17
C ASP A 79 -1.72 -9.60 11.48
N THR A 80 -2.68 -10.34 12.04
CA THR A 80 -3.16 -11.60 11.47
C THR A 80 -3.76 -11.40 10.06
N LEU A 81 -4.59 -10.36 9.90
CA LEU A 81 -5.19 -10.02 8.62
C LEU A 81 -4.13 -9.63 7.59
N SER A 82 -3.18 -8.78 8.00
CA SER A 82 -2.09 -8.28 7.14
C SER A 82 -1.21 -9.41 6.66
N MET A 83 -0.72 -10.29 7.54
CA MET A 83 0.17 -11.39 7.16
C MET A 83 -0.51 -12.36 6.19
N LYS A 84 -1.81 -12.63 6.38
CA LYS A 84 -2.59 -13.46 5.45
C LYS A 84 -2.74 -12.79 4.09
N ALA A 85 -3.06 -11.49 4.06
CA ALA A 85 -3.15 -10.72 2.81
C ALA A 85 -1.81 -10.73 2.05
N ILE A 86 -0.70 -10.40 2.73
CA ILE A 86 0.64 -10.38 2.14
C ILE A 86 1.01 -11.75 1.56
N SER A 87 0.72 -12.85 2.28
CA SER A 87 1.01 -14.21 1.79
C SER A 87 0.21 -14.60 0.54
N LEU A 88 -1.04 -14.13 0.43
CA LEU A 88 -1.87 -14.36 -0.76
C LEU A 88 -1.37 -13.52 -1.95
N ILE A 89 -1.05 -12.25 -1.70
CA ILE A 89 -0.59 -11.30 -2.73
C ILE A 89 0.76 -11.73 -3.29
N SER A 90 1.72 -12.09 -2.44
CA SER A 90 3.08 -12.49 -2.85
C SER A 90 3.07 -13.68 -3.82
N LYS A 91 2.06 -14.55 -3.72
CA LYS A 91 1.89 -15.74 -4.58
C LYS A 91 1.03 -15.48 -5.83
N SER A 92 0.21 -14.43 -5.83
CA SER A 92 -0.88 -14.27 -6.81
C SER A 92 -0.77 -13.03 -7.68
N LEU A 93 -0.07 -11.97 -7.25
CA LEU A 93 -0.02 -10.70 -7.98
C LEU A 93 0.64 -10.85 -9.36
N VAL A 94 1.80 -11.50 -9.43
CA VAL A 94 2.48 -11.74 -10.72
C VAL A 94 1.62 -12.60 -11.64
N ARG A 95 0.99 -13.66 -11.09
CA ARG A 95 0.09 -14.56 -11.83
C ARG A 95 -1.09 -13.82 -12.44
N THR A 96 -1.84 -13.07 -11.63
CA THR A 96 -3.01 -12.30 -12.09
C THR A 96 -2.66 -11.18 -13.05
N THR A 97 -1.47 -10.57 -12.91
CA THR A 97 -1.02 -9.54 -13.84
C THR A 97 -0.64 -10.11 -15.20
N ARG A 98 0.02 -11.29 -15.25
CA ARG A 98 0.40 -11.95 -16.50
C ARG A 98 -0.76 -12.69 -17.16
N ASN A 99 -1.67 -13.24 -16.37
CA ASN A 99 -2.84 -13.96 -16.83
C ASN A 99 -4.08 -13.55 -16.02
N GLY A 100 -4.84 -12.60 -16.57
CA GLY A 100 -6.07 -12.09 -15.95
C GLY A 100 -7.20 -13.13 -15.81
N GLU A 101 -7.10 -14.26 -16.51
CA GLU A 101 -8.06 -15.36 -16.50
C GLU A 101 -7.76 -16.42 -15.43
N ASP A 102 -6.62 -16.32 -14.72
CA ASP A 102 -6.27 -17.20 -13.60
C ASP A 102 -7.22 -16.95 -12.41
N LEU A 103 -8.33 -17.69 -12.39
CA LEU A 103 -9.41 -17.48 -11.43
C LEU A 103 -8.97 -17.77 -9.99
N GLU A 104 -8.05 -18.70 -9.77
CA GLU A 104 -7.51 -18.99 -8.45
C GLU A 104 -6.71 -17.78 -7.94
N ALA A 105 -5.80 -17.25 -8.77
CA ALA A 105 -5.01 -16.09 -8.42
C ALA A 105 -5.91 -14.84 -8.24
N ARG A 106 -6.95 -14.67 -9.06
CA ARG A 106 -7.96 -13.60 -8.91
C ARG A 106 -8.73 -13.73 -7.60
N SER A 107 -9.11 -14.95 -7.22
CA SER A 107 -9.78 -15.24 -5.93
C SER A 107 -8.88 -14.88 -4.75
N ASN A 108 -7.61 -15.25 -4.81
CA ASN A 108 -6.63 -14.91 -3.79
C ASN A 108 -6.42 -13.39 -3.67
N MET A 109 -6.30 -12.68 -4.80
CA MET A 109 -6.14 -11.22 -4.79
C MET A 109 -7.39 -10.51 -4.26
N ALA A 110 -8.59 -10.96 -4.64
CA ALA A 110 -9.84 -10.40 -4.16
C ALA A 110 -9.98 -10.56 -2.63
N LEU A 111 -9.74 -11.78 -2.12
CA LEU A 111 -9.72 -12.03 -0.67
C LEU A 111 -8.64 -11.20 0.03
N ALA A 112 -7.43 -11.15 -0.53
CA ALA A 112 -6.32 -10.41 0.07
C ALA A 112 -6.59 -8.91 0.17
N SER A 113 -7.20 -8.31 -0.86
CA SER A 113 -7.60 -6.91 -0.84
C SER A 113 -8.63 -6.63 0.25
N SER A 114 -9.65 -7.48 0.41
CA SER A 114 -10.64 -7.31 1.47
C SER A 114 -10.02 -7.48 2.87
N LEU A 115 -9.09 -8.43 3.05
CA LEU A 115 -8.35 -8.62 4.30
C LEU A 115 -7.43 -7.42 4.61
N ALA A 116 -6.76 -6.87 3.60
CA ALA A 116 -5.96 -5.66 3.74
C ALA A 116 -6.84 -4.45 4.12
N GLY A 117 -8.02 -4.32 3.51
CA GLY A 117 -9.05 -3.34 3.89
C GLY A 117 -9.46 -3.47 5.36
N MET A 118 -9.72 -4.70 5.82
CA MET A 118 -10.02 -4.95 7.24
C MET A 118 -8.83 -4.60 8.15
N ALA A 119 -7.60 -4.85 7.71
CA ALA A 119 -6.40 -4.50 8.48
C ALA A 119 -6.24 -2.98 8.64
N ILE A 120 -6.39 -2.19 7.57
CA ILE A 120 -6.32 -0.73 7.64
C ILE A 120 -7.51 -0.12 8.39
N ALA A 121 -8.66 -0.79 8.46
CA ALA A 121 -9.77 -0.36 9.31
C ALA A 121 -9.45 -0.46 10.81
N GLN A 122 -8.47 -1.30 11.18
CA GLN A 122 -8.01 -1.46 12.56
C GLN A 122 -6.78 -0.63 12.90
N ALA A 123 -5.82 -0.52 11.97
CA ALA A 123 -4.49 0.06 12.23
C ALA A 123 -4.18 1.31 11.41
N GLY A 124 -5.06 1.70 10.48
CA GLY A 124 -4.75 2.72 9.49
C GLY A 124 -3.62 2.31 8.55
N VAL A 125 -3.08 3.30 7.86
CA VAL A 125 -1.90 3.22 6.99
C VAL A 125 -0.84 4.19 7.50
N VAL A 126 0.33 4.24 6.85
CA VAL A 126 1.48 5.03 7.29
C VAL A 126 1.90 6.08 6.24
N ALA A 127 3.14 6.58 6.34
CA ALA A 127 3.62 7.68 5.52
C ALA A 127 3.53 7.43 4.00
N GLY A 128 3.56 6.16 3.55
CA GLY A 128 3.40 5.83 2.13
C GLY A 128 2.08 6.30 1.55
N HIS A 129 0.96 6.05 2.25
CA HIS A 129 -0.34 6.59 1.85
C HIS A 129 -0.43 8.10 2.06
N GLY A 130 0.20 8.64 3.11
CA GLY A 130 0.28 10.09 3.35
C GLY A 130 0.89 10.85 2.15
N PHE A 131 2.07 10.42 1.70
CA PHE A 131 2.72 10.97 0.50
C PHE A 131 1.90 10.67 -0.76
N GLY A 132 1.37 9.44 -0.90
CA GLY A 132 0.64 9.02 -2.09
C GLY A 132 -0.66 9.79 -2.33
N MET A 133 -1.38 10.17 -1.27
CA MET A 133 -2.57 11.03 -1.38
C MET A 133 -2.24 12.43 -1.86
N SER A 134 -1.14 13.00 -1.36
CA SER A 134 -0.65 14.32 -1.75
C SER A 134 -0.19 14.33 -3.23
N ILE A 135 0.65 13.37 -3.64
CA ILE A 135 1.07 13.19 -5.04
C ILE A 135 -0.14 13.01 -5.96
N GLY A 136 -1.07 12.12 -5.60
CA GLY A 136 -2.28 11.88 -6.42
C GLY A 136 -3.26 13.04 -6.44
N GLY A 137 -3.20 13.99 -5.49
CA GLY A 137 -3.95 15.24 -5.51
C GLY A 137 -3.36 16.28 -6.46
N ILE A 138 -2.02 16.29 -6.60
CA ILE A 138 -1.27 17.25 -7.42
C ILE A 138 -1.16 16.80 -8.87
N LEU A 139 -0.85 15.52 -9.13
CA LEU A 139 -0.52 14.99 -10.45
C LEU A 139 -1.63 14.13 -11.09
N ASP A 140 -2.75 13.92 -10.39
CA ASP A 140 -3.87 13.06 -10.83
C ASP A 140 -3.42 11.64 -11.23
N THR A 141 -2.38 11.12 -10.56
CA THR A 141 -1.87 9.77 -10.78
C THR A 141 -2.79 8.70 -10.17
N SER A 142 -2.76 7.49 -10.76
CA SER A 142 -3.39 6.29 -10.18
C SER A 142 -2.91 6.10 -8.73
N HIS A 143 -3.85 5.92 -7.79
CA HIS A 143 -3.55 5.82 -6.36
C HIS A 143 -2.62 4.64 -6.07
N GLY A 144 -3.04 3.43 -6.49
CA GLY A 144 -2.28 2.20 -6.33
C GLY A 144 -0.90 2.25 -6.97
N ARG A 145 -0.78 2.95 -8.12
CA ARG A 145 0.51 3.21 -8.75
C ARG A 145 1.44 4.02 -7.86
N THR A 146 0.89 5.06 -7.25
CA THR A 146 1.65 6.01 -6.43
C THR A 146 2.11 5.37 -5.12
N VAL A 147 1.19 4.74 -4.37
CA VAL A 147 1.54 4.07 -3.11
C VAL A 147 2.44 2.85 -3.34
N GLY A 148 2.25 2.14 -4.45
CA GLY A 148 3.11 1.02 -4.84
C GLY A 148 4.56 1.43 -5.07
N VAL A 149 4.81 2.57 -5.72
CA VAL A 149 6.18 3.10 -5.91
C VAL A 149 6.83 3.46 -4.58
N LEU A 150 6.06 4.02 -3.66
CA LEU A 150 6.53 4.44 -2.34
C LEU A 150 6.83 3.26 -1.40
N LEU A 151 6.10 2.15 -1.54
CA LEU A 151 6.13 1.02 -0.62
C LEU A 151 7.53 0.52 -0.23
N PRO A 152 8.43 0.12 -1.15
CA PRO A 152 9.76 -0.36 -0.76
C PRO A 152 10.59 0.72 -0.06
N HIS A 153 10.40 1.99 -0.41
CA HIS A 153 11.10 3.11 0.21
C HIS A 153 10.61 3.39 1.62
N ILE A 154 9.30 3.27 1.84
CA ILE A 154 8.68 3.41 3.16
C ILE A 154 9.06 2.26 4.09
N MET A 155 9.13 1.04 3.57
CA MET A 155 9.65 -0.08 4.35
C MET A 155 11.10 0.17 4.76
N ARG A 156 11.94 0.67 3.83
CA ARG A 156 13.35 0.96 4.08
C ARG A 156 13.55 2.09 5.09
N CYS A 157 12.77 3.17 4.99
CA CYS A 157 12.90 4.31 5.92
C CYS A 157 12.47 3.94 7.35
N ASN A 158 11.66 2.91 7.53
CA ASN A 158 11.21 2.40 8.82
C ASN A 158 12.06 1.24 9.37
N LEU A 159 13.16 0.83 8.72
CA LEU A 159 13.97 -0.31 9.19
C LEU A 159 14.52 -0.13 10.60
N SER A 160 14.89 1.10 11.01
CA SER A 160 15.37 1.38 12.37
C SER A 160 14.32 1.05 13.43
N GLU A 161 13.05 1.33 13.14
CA GLU A 161 11.93 1.16 14.08
C GLU A 161 11.19 -0.17 13.90
N SER A 162 11.26 -0.79 12.73
CA SER A 162 10.37 -1.88 12.32
C SER A 162 11.08 -3.09 11.72
N SER A 163 12.42 -3.16 11.74
CA SER A 163 13.18 -4.32 11.21
C SER A 163 12.68 -5.65 11.77
N THR A 164 12.51 -5.78 13.10
CA THR A 164 11.99 -7.02 13.72
C THR A 164 10.62 -7.40 13.18
N LYS A 165 9.73 -6.42 12.99
CA LYS A 165 8.37 -6.67 12.49
C LYS A 165 8.41 -7.05 11.02
N ILE A 166 9.09 -6.29 10.18
CA ILE A 166 9.26 -6.56 8.73
C ILE A 166 9.94 -7.93 8.51
N ALA A 167 10.93 -8.31 9.31
CA ALA A 167 11.61 -9.61 9.22
C ALA A 167 10.64 -10.79 9.36
N GLN A 168 9.58 -10.67 10.16
CA GLN A 168 8.57 -11.72 10.30
C GLN A 168 7.81 -11.98 8.99
N LEU A 169 7.78 -11.01 8.06
CA LEU A 169 7.14 -11.18 6.77
C LEU A 169 7.92 -12.11 5.82
N THR A 170 9.15 -12.52 6.16
CA THR A 170 9.90 -13.53 5.40
C THR A 170 9.05 -14.76 5.07
N ILE A 171 8.25 -15.23 6.03
CA ILE A 171 7.36 -16.38 5.83
C ILE A 171 6.28 -16.13 4.76
N CYS A 172 5.79 -14.90 4.64
CA CYS A 172 4.77 -14.53 3.65
C CYS A 172 5.35 -14.55 2.23
N PHE A 173 6.65 -14.32 2.09
CA PHE A 173 7.38 -14.35 0.82
C PHE A 173 8.13 -15.68 0.57
N GLY A 174 7.96 -16.69 1.44
CA GLY A 174 8.64 -17.98 1.32
C GLY A 174 10.15 -17.90 1.50
N LEU A 175 10.63 -16.91 2.26
CA LEU A 175 12.04 -16.72 2.55
C LEU A 175 12.40 -17.41 3.87
N THR A 176 13.51 -18.16 3.90
CA THR A 176 14.08 -18.69 5.13
C THR A 176 14.78 -17.58 5.91
N SER A 177 14.50 -17.43 7.20
CA SER A 177 15.17 -16.45 8.07
C SER A 177 16.68 -16.71 8.17
N THR A 178 17.49 -15.64 8.16
CA THR A 178 18.93 -15.70 8.46
C THR A 178 19.22 -15.71 9.95
N GLY A 179 18.22 -15.42 10.80
CA GLY A 179 18.40 -15.15 12.22
C GLY A 179 18.81 -13.70 12.54
N ASN A 180 19.06 -12.87 11.53
CA ASN A 180 19.30 -11.43 11.69
C ASN A 180 18.08 -10.64 11.19
N ALA A 181 17.41 -9.93 12.10
CA ALA A 181 16.19 -9.17 11.79
C ALA A 181 16.40 -8.09 10.72
N PHE A 182 17.54 -7.38 10.73
CA PHE A 182 17.80 -6.34 9.75
C PHE A 182 17.99 -6.92 8.35
N ASP A 183 18.80 -7.98 8.24
CA ASP A 183 19.05 -8.67 6.96
C ASP A 183 17.77 -9.30 6.40
N ASP A 184 16.97 -9.94 7.26
CA ASP A 184 15.69 -10.52 6.86
C ASP A 184 14.68 -9.45 6.41
N ALA A 185 14.64 -8.31 7.09
CA ALA A 185 13.79 -7.19 6.67
C ALA A 185 14.20 -6.63 5.31
N GLN A 186 15.51 -6.47 5.05
CA GLN A 186 16.00 -6.07 3.73
C GLN A 186 15.61 -7.06 2.63
N ARG A 187 15.74 -8.37 2.90
CA ARG A 187 15.34 -9.43 1.95
C ARG A 187 13.84 -9.42 1.64
N VAL A 188 13.00 -9.02 2.60
CA VAL A 188 11.55 -8.81 2.35
C VAL A 188 11.34 -7.63 1.42
N ILE A 189 12.04 -6.50 1.62
CA ILE A 189 11.95 -5.33 0.74
C ILE A 189 12.40 -5.70 -0.68
N GLU A 190 13.51 -6.44 -0.81
CA GLU A 190 14.00 -6.94 -2.10
C GLU A 190 13.00 -7.88 -2.78
N ALA A 191 12.25 -8.70 -2.02
CA ALA A 191 11.21 -9.54 -2.57
C ALA A 191 10.03 -8.72 -3.13
N VAL A 192 9.64 -7.62 -2.46
CA VAL A 192 8.65 -6.66 -2.98
C VAL A 192 9.16 -6.04 -4.28
N GLU A 193 10.40 -5.53 -4.31
CA GLU A 193 11.01 -4.95 -5.51
C GLU A 193 11.14 -5.96 -6.66
N ARG A 194 11.36 -7.24 -6.36
CA ARG A 194 11.38 -8.30 -7.38
C ARG A 194 10.00 -8.45 -8.03
N ILE A 195 8.92 -8.48 -7.23
CA ILE A 195 7.55 -8.52 -7.77
C ILE A 195 7.29 -7.29 -8.65
N MET A 196 7.72 -6.10 -8.20
CA MET A 196 7.59 -4.85 -8.98
C MET A 196 8.27 -4.98 -10.35
N LYS A 197 9.52 -5.45 -10.38
CA LYS A 197 10.26 -5.68 -11.63
C LYS A 197 9.60 -6.73 -12.52
N GLU A 198 9.09 -7.82 -11.93
CA GLU A 198 8.46 -8.92 -12.67
C GLU A 198 7.17 -8.53 -13.42
N VAL A 199 6.52 -7.45 -13.00
CA VAL A 199 5.32 -6.89 -13.65
C VAL A 199 5.56 -5.53 -14.31
N ASN A 200 6.82 -5.12 -14.47
CA ASN A 200 7.23 -3.83 -15.05
C ASN A 200 6.61 -2.61 -14.33
N PHE A 201 6.56 -2.67 -13.01
CA PHE A 201 6.08 -1.58 -12.17
C PHE A 201 7.15 -0.48 -12.01
N PRO A 202 6.78 0.81 -11.98
CA PRO A 202 7.71 1.92 -11.70
C PRO A 202 8.39 1.77 -10.35
N LEU A 203 9.63 2.26 -10.21
CA LEU A 203 10.43 2.12 -8.99
C LEU A 203 10.83 3.45 -8.35
N ARG A 204 10.69 4.55 -9.09
CA ARG A 204 11.05 5.92 -8.66
C ARG A 204 9.87 6.87 -8.87
N LEU A 205 9.85 7.98 -8.13
CA LEU A 205 8.79 8.98 -8.26
C LEU A 205 8.80 9.66 -9.63
N LYS A 206 9.97 9.88 -10.24
CA LYS A 206 10.05 10.41 -11.61
C LYS A 206 9.41 9.51 -12.66
N ASP A 207 9.37 8.19 -12.42
CA ASP A 207 8.76 7.23 -13.36
C ASP A 207 7.23 7.38 -13.44
N ILE A 208 6.64 8.08 -12.47
CA ILE A 208 5.22 8.43 -12.42
C ILE A 208 4.96 9.93 -12.60
N GLY A 209 5.99 10.69 -13.02
CA GLY A 209 5.85 12.09 -13.39
C GLY A 209 6.07 13.10 -12.27
N VAL A 210 6.49 12.68 -11.07
CA VAL A 210 6.87 13.62 -10.01
C VAL A 210 8.15 14.34 -10.40
N LYS A 211 8.17 15.66 -10.23
CA LYS A 211 9.36 16.49 -10.45
C LYS A 211 9.91 16.99 -9.12
N ARG A 212 11.18 17.39 -9.11
CA ARG A 212 11.82 17.99 -7.93
C ARG A 212 11.08 19.23 -7.44
N GLU A 213 10.53 20.03 -8.34
CA GLU A 213 9.73 21.23 -8.02
C GLU A 213 8.43 20.94 -7.26
N ASP A 214 7.90 19.71 -7.33
CA ASP A 214 6.68 19.32 -6.63
C ASP A 214 6.92 18.98 -5.15
N ILE A 215 8.16 18.62 -4.79
CA ILE A 215 8.51 18.04 -3.47
C ILE A 215 8.13 18.95 -2.30
N PRO A 216 8.45 20.25 -2.29
CA PRO A 216 8.08 21.11 -1.16
C PRO A 216 6.55 21.15 -0.94
N LYS A 217 5.78 21.17 -2.04
CA LYS A 217 4.32 21.16 -1.97
C LYS A 217 3.79 19.81 -1.49
N ILE A 218 4.36 18.70 -1.96
CA ILE A 218 3.97 17.35 -1.55
C ILE A 218 4.16 17.18 -0.04
N ALA A 219 5.35 17.50 0.46
CA ALA A 219 5.71 17.39 1.87
C ALA A 219 4.80 18.26 2.75
N GLN A 220 4.53 19.50 2.33
CA GLN A 220 3.68 20.42 3.08
C GLN A 220 2.22 19.96 3.18
N ASP A 221 1.66 19.37 2.12
CA ASP A 221 0.28 18.86 2.13
C ASP A 221 0.10 17.57 2.95
N CYS A 222 1.16 16.77 3.12
CA CYS A 222 1.03 15.49 3.81
C CYS A 222 1.43 15.51 5.29
N ILE A 223 2.27 16.45 5.73
CA ILE A 223 2.92 16.39 7.05
C ILE A 223 1.92 16.37 8.24
N ASP A 224 0.75 16.97 8.07
CA ASP A 224 -0.31 17.05 9.07
C ASP A 224 -1.29 15.87 9.03
N ARG A 225 -1.11 14.93 8.09
CA ARG A 225 -2.04 13.81 7.90
C ARG A 225 -1.94 12.77 9.02
N PRO A 226 -3.06 12.14 9.41
CA PRO A 226 -3.05 11.04 10.37
C PRO A 226 -2.12 9.89 9.98
N ASP A 227 -1.96 9.64 8.68
CA ASP A 227 -1.10 8.57 8.15
C ASP A 227 0.38 8.81 8.50
N MET A 228 0.83 10.07 8.49
CA MET A 228 2.18 10.44 8.95
C MET A 228 2.34 10.19 10.46
N THR A 229 1.29 10.45 11.22
CA THR A 229 1.27 10.21 12.67
C THR A 229 1.33 8.71 12.99
N ASN A 230 0.73 7.85 12.17
CA ASN A 230 0.77 6.39 12.33
C ASN A 230 2.10 5.75 11.90
N ASN A 231 2.96 6.47 11.17
CA ASN A 231 4.24 5.94 10.74
C ASN A 231 5.19 5.71 11.94
N PRO A 232 5.90 4.56 12.02
CA PRO A 232 6.85 4.28 13.10
C PRO A 232 7.93 5.35 13.22
N ARG A 233 8.64 5.63 12.13
CA ARG A 233 9.57 6.76 12.05
C ARG A 233 8.81 8.06 11.91
N LYS A 234 9.01 9.01 12.82
CA LYS A 234 8.40 10.34 12.67
C LYS A 234 9.15 11.16 11.61
N PHE A 235 8.40 11.99 10.90
CA PHE A 235 8.93 12.94 9.93
C PHE A 235 8.60 14.35 10.42
N ASN A 236 9.61 15.21 10.43
CA ASN A 236 9.39 16.64 10.29
C ASN A 236 9.35 17.04 8.79
N LEU A 237 9.05 18.30 8.51
CA LEU A 237 8.89 18.78 7.13
C LEU A 237 10.18 18.65 6.30
N GLU A 238 11.34 18.91 6.89
CA GLU A 238 12.65 18.82 6.23
C GLU A 238 12.98 17.36 5.90
N GLU A 239 12.83 16.46 6.88
CA GLU A 239 13.04 15.01 6.70
C GLU A 239 12.10 14.41 5.63
N ALA A 240 10.86 14.91 5.54
CA ALA A 240 9.91 14.49 4.51
C ALA A 240 10.37 14.93 3.11
N GLN A 241 10.90 16.15 2.98
CA GLN A 241 11.46 16.63 1.71
C GLN A 241 12.71 15.85 1.31
N GLU A 242 13.65 15.66 2.24
CA GLU A 242 14.86 14.85 2.01
C GLU A 242 14.52 13.42 1.61
N PHE A 243 13.54 12.80 2.27
CA PHE A 243 13.06 11.47 1.91
C PHE A 243 12.52 11.43 0.48
N LEU A 244 11.62 12.35 0.11
CA LEU A 244 11.06 12.43 -1.24
C LEU A 244 12.14 12.70 -2.30
N GLU A 245 13.11 13.54 -2.01
CA GLU A 245 14.26 13.81 -2.89
C GLU A 245 15.13 12.56 -3.10
N SER A 246 15.34 11.76 -2.06
CA SER A 246 16.17 10.56 -2.13
C SER A 246 15.59 9.46 -3.02
N ILE A 247 14.28 9.51 -3.32
CA ILE A 247 13.55 8.49 -4.08
C ILE A 247 12.97 9.01 -5.41
N LEU A 248 13.29 10.26 -5.75
CA LEU A 248 12.91 10.90 -7.02
C LEU A 248 13.48 10.16 -8.24
#